data_AF-A0A7Y3AWM6-F1
#
_entry.id   AF-A0A7Y3AWM6-F1
#
_cell.length_a   1.000
_cell.length_b   1.000
_cell.length_c   1.000
_cell.angle_alpha   90.00
_cell.angle_beta   90.00
_cell.angle_gamma   90.00
#
_symmetry.space_group_name_H-M   'P 1'
#
loop_
_entity.id
_entity.type
_entity.pdbx_description
1 polymer ?
#
loop_
_entity_poly.entity_id
_entity_poly.type
_entity_poly.pdbx_seq_one_letter_code
_entity_poly.pdbx_strand_id
1 'polypeptide(L)'
;VDVDGNGEPLDIWRLLPQTRILNQGLLQYNYDFTFLDVLLFLESDFDLGTLSPGDTDNQVFRIAIVPAEFAQSSKMDTSNIEEVMSSLNVREIDINRIKL
;
A
#
# COMPACT_ATOMS: atom_id res chain seq x y z
N VAL A 1 -17.04 3.79 3.11
CA VAL A 1 -16.25 4.99 2.80
C VAL A 1 -16.22 5.76 4.10
N ASP A 2 -15.05 5.91 4.70
CA ASP A 2 -14.97 6.80 5.86
C ASP A 2 -15.15 8.21 5.32
N VAL A 3 -15.94 9.01 6.00
CA VAL A 3 -16.25 10.38 5.58
C VAL A 3 -15.68 11.31 6.64
N ASP A 4 -14.97 12.33 6.21
CA ASP A 4 -14.48 13.34 7.15
C ASP A 4 -15.66 14.11 7.77
N GLY A 5 -15.37 15.00 8.73
CA GLY A 5 -16.40 15.84 9.35
C GLY A 5 -17.16 16.76 8.38
N ASN A 6 -16.73 16.83 7.11
CA ASN A 6 -17.31 17.64 6.04
C ASN A 6 -18.00 16.81 4.95
N GLY A 7 -18.04 15.48 5.08
CA GLY A 7 -18.68 14.58 4.12
C GLY A 7 -17.84 14.27 2.88
N GLU A 8 -16.55 14.62 2.87
CA GLU A 8 -15.63 14.22 1.82
C GLU A 8 -15.14 12.78 2.03
N PRO A 9 -14.99 11.99 0.96
CA PRO A 9 -14.47 10.63 1.06
C PRO A 9 -13.02 10.66 1.59
N LEU A 10 -12.80 10.00 2.72
CA LEU A 10 -11.48 9.86 3.33
C LEU A 10 -10.78 8.63 2.75
N ASP A 11 -9.58 8.83 2.21
CA ASP A 11 -8.71 7.75 1.77
C ASP A 11 -8.13 7.01 2.98
N ILE A 12 -8.37 5.70 3.06
CA ILE A 12 -7.86 4.85 4.13
C ILE A 12 -6.63 4.09 3.62
N TRP A 13 -5.46 4.42 4.17
CA TRP A 13 -4.20 3.74 3.87
C TRP A 13 -3.97 2.59 4.84
N ARG A 14 -3.56 1.43 4.32
CA ARG A 14 -3.33 0.22 5.11
C ARG A 14 -2.01 -0.41 4.70
N LEU A 15 -1.20 -0.76 5.69
CA LEU A 15 0.10 -1.39 5.47
C LEU A 15 -0.07 -2.83 4.93
N LEU A 16 0.83 -3.23 4.04
CA LEU A 16 0.94 -4.60 3.53
C LEU A 16 1.99 -5.40 4.33
N PRO A 17 1.86 -6.73 4.46
CA PRO A 17 0.82 -7.57 3.88
C PRO A 17 -0.52 -7.44 4.60
N GLN A 18 -1.61 -7.66 3.87
CA GLN A 18 -2.96 -7.59 4.43
C GLN A 18 -3.76 -8.84 4.08
N THR A 19 -4.33 -9.48 5.11
CA THR A 19 -5.29 -10.57 4.95
C THR A 19 -6.72 -10.04 5.04
N ARG A 20 -7.57 -10.48 4.12
CA ARG A 20 -9.01 -10.25 4.06
C ARG A 20 -9.71 -11.61 4.18
N ILE A 21 -10.70 -11.67 5.04
CA ILE A 21 -11.57 -12.84 5.19
C ILE A 21 -12.82 -12.55 4.36
N LEU A 22 -13.02 -13.32 3.31
CA LEU A 22 -14.19 -13.25 2.44
C LEU A 22 -15.05 -14.49 2.66
N ASN A 23 -16.31 -14.45 2.18
CA ASN A 23 -17.19 -15.61 2.28
C ASN A 23 -16.66 -16.82 1.48
N GLN A 24 -15.89 -16.56 0.41
CA GLN A 24 -15.30 -17.60 -0.43
C GLN A 24 -13.96 -18.16 0.07
N GLY A 25 -13.33 -17.52 1.07
CA GLY A 25 -12.02 -17.93 1.57
C GLY A 25 -11.15 -16.75 2.03
N LEU A 26 -9.84 -16.99 2.09
CA LEU A 26 -8.83 -16.00 2.46
C LEU A 26 -8.25 -15.34 1.22
N LEU A 27 -8.21 -14.01 1.22
CA LEU A 27 -7.50 -13.21 0.23
C LEU A 27 -6.38 -12.45 0.92
N GLN A 28 -5.17 -12.54 0.39
CA GLN A 28 -4.00 -11.84 0.91
C GLN A 28 -3.42 -10.91 -0.15
N TYR A 29 -3.21 -9.65 0.24
CA TYR A 29 -2.45 -8.68 -0.52
C TYR A 29 -1.00 -8.77 -0.04
N ASN A 30 -0.12 -9.25 -0.91
CA ASN A 30 1.29 -9.45 -0.63
C ASN A 30 2.16 -8.63 -1.59
N TYR A 31 3.41 -8.44 -1.21
CA TYR A 31 4.41 -7.84 -2.06
C TYR A 31 5.76 -8.51 -1.84
N ASP A 32 6.51 -8.65 -2.92
CA ASP A 32 7.94 -8.94 -2.91
C ASP A 32 8.67 -7.71 -3.44
N PHE A 33 9.87 -7.45 -2.92
CA PHE A 33 10.71 -6.38 -3.43
C PHE A 33 12.16 -6.83 -3.54
N THR A 34 12.83 -6.34 -4.55
CA THR A 34 14.27 -6.44 -4.73
C THR A 34 14.87 -5.05 -4.86
N PHE A 35 16.18 -4.96 -5.06
CA PHE A 35 16.82 -3.70 -5.41
C PHE A 35 16.49 -3.23 -6.84
N LEU A 36 15.86 -4.08 -7.66
CA LEU A 36 15.52 -3.80 -9.06
C LEU A 36 14.05 -3.47 -9.25
N ASP A 37 13.16 -4.19 -8.58
CA ASP A 37 11.72 -4.13 -8.80
C ASP A 37 10.90 -4.39 -7.53
N VAL A 38 9.61 -4.07 -7.61
CA VAL A 38 8.61 -4.39 -6.61
C VAL A 38 7.47 -5.12 -7.32
N LEU A 39 7.09 -6.29 -6.80
CA LEU A 39 5.99 -7.11 -7.31
C LEU A 39 4.87 -7.11 -6.26
N LEU A 40 3.72 -6.55 -6.62
CA LEU A 40 2.50 -6.65 -5.82
C LEU A 40 1.61 -7.74 -6.41
N PHE A 41 1.08 -8.60 -5.57
CA PHE A 41 0.26 -9.72 -6.00
C PHE A 41 -0.80 -10.10 -4.97
N LEU A 42 -1.84 -10.77 -5.47
CA LEU A 42 -2.89 -11.36 -4.65
C LEU A 42 -2.65 -12.85 -4.52
N GLU A 43 -2.82 -13.35 -3.31
CA GLU A 43 -2.79 -14.78 -3.00
C GLU A 43 -4.12 -15.17 -2.37
N SER A 44 -4.70 -16.27 -2.81
CA SER A 44 -5.97 -16.76 -2.29
C SER A 44 -6.03 -18.28 -2.26
N ASP A 45 -6.85 -18.82 -1.37
CA ASP A 45 -7.21 -20.24 -1.32
C ASP A 45 -8.41 -20.61 -2.23
N PHE A 46 -8.88 -19.64 -3.02
CA PHE A 46 -9.95 -19.76 -4.01
C PHE A 46 -9.54 -19.16 -5.36
N ASP A 47 -10.38 -19.32 -6.38
CA ASP A 47 -10.15 -18.75 -7.73
C ASP A 47 -10.29 -17.21 -7.73
N LEU A 48 -9.18 -16.50 -7.99
CA LEU A 48 -9.13 -15.04 -8.09
C LEU A 48 -10.09 -14.47 -9.15
N GLY A 49 -10.45 -15.25 -10.18
CA GLY A 49 -11.44 -14.85 -11.19
C GLY A 49 -12.86 -14.65 -10.64
N THR A 50 -13.11 -15.07 -9.40
CA THR A 50 -14.38 -14.87 -8.69
C THR A 50 -14.41 -13.62 -7.81
N LEU A 51 -13.31 -12.85 -7.77
CA LEU A 51 -13.25 -11.60 -7.01
C LEU A 51 -14.22 -10.55 -7.56
N SER A 52 -14.79 -9.78 -6.64
CA SER A 52 -15.56 -8.59 -7.01
C SER A 52 -14.62 -7.52 -7.56
N PRO A 53 -15.06 -6.69 -8.52
CA PRO A 53 -14.31 -5.50 -8.95
C PRO A 53 -13.90 -4.59 -7.78
N GLY A 54 -14.61 -4.64 -6.65
CA GLY A 54 -14.24 -3.87 -5.45
C GLY A 54 -12.92 -4.30 -4.80
N ASP A 55 -12.47 -5.53 -5.03
CA ASP A 55 -11.22 -6.07 -4.48
C ASP A 55 -10.06 -6.03 -5.48
N THR A 56 -10.33 -5.86 -6.77
CA THR A 56 -9.30 -5.86 -7.84
C THR A 56 -9.12 -4.50 -8.50
N ASP A 57 -10.21 -3.75 -8.68
CA ASP A 57 -10.21 -2.58 -9.54
C ASP A 57 -9.96 -1.31 -8.73
N ASN A 58 -9.33 -0.33 -9.38
CA ASN A 58 -9.10 1.01 -8.86
C ASN A 58 -8.35 1.05 -7.51
N GLN A 59 -7.52 0.03 -7.24
CA GLN A 59 -6.68 -0.04 -6.06
C GLN A 59 -5.47 0.88 -6.21
N VAL A 60 -5.23 1.73 -5.19
CA VAL A 60 -4.10 2.66 -5.18
C VAL A 60 -3.06 2.16 -4.19
N PHE A 61 -1.85 1.93 -4.68
CA PHE A 61 -0.70 1.51 -3.87
C PHE A 61 0.31 2.65 -3.76
N ARG A 62 0.78 2.91 -2.52
CA ARG A 62 1.89 3.83 -2.25
C ARG A 62 3.11 3.00 -1.86
N ILE A 63 4.20 3.15 -2.61
CA ILE A 63 5.44 2.42 -2.40
C ILE A 63 6.53 3.42 -2.02
N ALA A 64 7.15 3.25 -0.86
CA ALA A 64 8.31 4.02 -0.44
C ALA A 64 9.57 3.15 -0.50
N ILE A 65 10.53 3.55 -1.34
CA ILE A 65 11.84 2.91 -1.43
C ILE A 65 12.80 3.73 -0.59
N VAL A 66 13.18 3.20 0.57
CA VAL A 66 14.06 3.86 1.53
C VAL A 66 15.49 3.32 1.38
N PRO A 67 16.51 4.17 1.17
CA PRO A 67 17.89 3.73 1.16
C PRO A 67 18.32 3.17 2.53
N ALA A 68 19.17 2.13 2.52
CA ALA A 68 19.56 1.42 3.74
C ALA A 68 20.25 2.30 4.80
N GLU A 69 20.92 3.38 4.40
CA GLU A 69 21.55 4.37 5.30
C GLU A 69 20.51 5.11 6.15
N PHE A 70 19.35 5.44 5.57
CA PHE A 70 18.25 6.10 6.28
C PHE A 70 17.47 5.12 7.16
N ALA A 71 17.28 3.89 6.69
CA ALA A 71 16.59 2.83 7.46
C ALA A 71 17.34 2.39 8.72
N GLN A 72 18.68 2.48 8.72
CA GLN A 72 19.50 2.15 9.90
C GLN A 72 19.52 3.26 10.96
N SER A 73 19.19 4.50 10.59
CA SER A 73 18.98 5.55 11.57
C SER A 73 17.70 5.23 12.33
N SER A 74 17.82 4.79 13.58
CA SER A 74 16.74 4.20 14.40
C SER A 74 15.61 5.17 14.80
N LYS A 75 15.36 6.21 14.00
CA LYS A 75 14.43 7.32 14.27
C LYS A 75 13.26 7.41 13.29
N MET A 76 13.21 6.55 12.27
CA MET A 76 12.18 6.62 11.24
C MET A 76 11.14 5.52 11.43
N ASP A 77 9.89 5.91 11.65
CA ASP A 77 8.77 4.98 11.65
C ASP A 77 8.37 4.64 10.20
N THR A 78 8.68 3.41 9.77
CA THR A 78 8.32 2.93 8.43
C THR A 78 6.86 2.48 8.31
N SER A 79 6.10 2.45 9.42
CA SER A 79 4.67 2.15 9.40
C SER A 79 3.83 3.37 9.01
N ASN A 80 4.41 4.58 9.05
CA ASN A 80 3.76 5.81 8.64
C ASN A 80 4.50 6.46 7.45
N ILE A 81 3.82 6.51 6.30
CA ILE A 81 4.37 7.10 5.08
C ILE A 81 4.70 8.60 5.24
N GLU A 82 3.97 9.33 6.09
CA GLU A 82 4.22 10.75 6.35
C GLU A 82 5.55 10.95 7.10
N GLU A 83 5.87 10.07 8.05
CA GLU A 83 7.16 10.10 8.74
C GLU A 83 8.31 9.75 7.78
N VAL A 84 8.11 8.77 6.90
CA VAL A 84 9.08 8.40 5.86
C VAL A 84 9.31 9.56 4.88
N MET A 85 8.26 10.25 4.46
CA MET A 85 8.39 11.42 3.58
C MET A 85 9.12 12.57 4.27
N SER A 86 8.80 12.83 5.54
CA SER A 86 9.43 13.87 6.35
C SER A 86 10.92 13.61 6.55
N SER A 87 11.31 12.38 6.86
CA SER A 87 12.72 11.99 7.07
C SER A 87 13.55 12.05 5.78
N LEU A 88 12.93 11.75 4.64
CA LEU A 88 13.54 11.83 3.31
C LEU A 88 13.45 13.24 2.69
N ASN A 89 12.77 14.19 3.36
CA ASN A 89 12.48 15.53 2.86
C ASN A 89 11.80 15.52 1.47
N VAL A 90 10.89 14.57 1.27
CA VAL A 90 10.09 14.39 0.04
C VAL A 90 8.70 14.98 0.27
N ARG A 91 8.17 15.74 -0.69
CA ARG A 91 6.79 16.24 -0.63
C ARG A 91 5.91 15.45 -1.60
N GLU A 92 4.60 15.47 -1.40
CA GLU A 92 3.66 14.75 -2.28
C GLU A 92 3.77 15.14 -3.76
N ILE A 93 4.13 16.40 -4.05
CA ILE A 93 4.37 16.89 -5.42
C ILE A 93 5.57 16.21 -6.10
N ASP A 94 6.51 15.68 -5.31
CA ASP A 94 7.71 15.01 -5.79
C ASP A 94 7.45 13.50 -6.06
N ILE A 95 6.25 13.00 -5.72
CA ILE A 95 5.85 11.60 -5.92
C ILE A 95 5.34 11.39 -7.35
N ASN A 96 6.05 10.56 -8.11
CA ASN A 96 5.63 10.18 -9.46
C ASN A 96 4.42 9.25 -9.41
N ARG A 97 3.30 9.67 -10.03
CA ARG A 97 2.11 8.83 -10.21
C ARG A 97 2.23 8.07 -11.53
N ILE A 98 2.32 6.75 -11.44
CA ILE A 98 2.29 5.87 -12.60
C ILE A 98 0.88 5.32 -12.74
N LYS A 99 0.27 5.52 -13.92
CA LYS A 99 -0.95 4.82 -14.31
C LYS A 99 -0.54 3.66 -15.20
N LEU A 100 -0.83 2.44 -14.75
CA LEU A 100 -0.65 1.22 -15.53
C LEU A 100 -1.83 1.00 -16.48
#